data_AF-A0A6M3IQL1-F1
#
_entry.id   AF-A0A6M3IQL1-F1
#
_cell.length_a   1.000
_cell.length_b   1.000
_cell.length_c   1.000
_cell.angle_alpha   90.00
_cell.angle_beta   90.00
_cell.angle_gamma   90.00
#
_symmetry.space_group_name_H-M   'P 1'
#
loop_
_entity.id
_entity.type
_entity.pdbx_description
1 polymer ?
#
loop_
_entity_poly.entity_id
_entity_poly.type
_entity_poly.pdbx_seq_one_letter_code
_entity_poly.pdbx_strand_id
1 'polypeptide(L)'
;MFSKGGCPICHGGGLIPFKNRSDAWLDCSCKQPEPERYHQIDASDFDYPCSDTFRAHTYQHTNQPDPGYIAPQPIAPPPQVIEHRHSDMSKQDYALLRNLEGQVKYLQTKLAERDKNKQDYY
;
A
#
# COMPACT_ATOMS: atom_id res chain seq x y z
N MET A 1 13.82 31.12 13.65
CA MET A 1 13.74 30.01 14.62
C MET A 1 13.95 28.71 13.84
N PHE A 2 15.14 28.11 13.93
CA PHE A 2 15.48 26.89 13.17
C PHE A 2 15.14 25.65 14.01
N SER A 3 14.43 24.70 13.41
CA SER A 3 13.97 23.47 14.04
C SER A 3 15.14 22.64 14.56
N LYS A 4 15.08 22.28 15.85
CA LYS A 4 15.99 21.32 16.49
C LYS A 4 15.84 19.96 15.80
N GLY A 5 16.75 19.61 14.90
CA GLY A 5 16.76 18.29 14.24
C GLY A 5 17.35 18.26 12.83
N GLY A 6 17.62 19.41 12.19
CA GLY A 6 18.27 19.45 10.88
C GLY A 6 19.80 19.23 10.98
N CYS A 7 20.38 18.55 9.98
CA CYS A 7 21.84 18.42 9.87
C CYS A 7 22.49 19.83 9.82
N PRO A 8 23.57 20.08 10.58
CA PRO A 8 24.17 21.42 10.73
C PRO A 8 24.83 21.94 9.45
N ILE A 9 25.04 21.08 8.45
CA ILE A 9 25.70 21.41 7.19
C ILE A 9 24.66 21.72 6.10
N CYS A 10 23.69 20.81 5.91
CA CYS A 10 22.67 20.92 4.87
C CYS A 10 21.38 21.62 5.35
N HIS A 11 21.27 21.93 6.65
CA HIS A 11 20.08 22.48 7.32
C HIS A 11 18.76 21.74 7.00
N GLY A 12 18.86 20.44 6.69
CA GLY A 12 17.73 19.60 6.31
C GLY A 12 17.43 19.51 4.80
N GLY A 13 18.11 20.30 3.96
CA GLY A 13 17.89 20.32 2.50
C GLY A 13 18.62 19.22 1.71
N GLY A 14 19.52 18.45 2.34
CA GLY A 14 20.27 17.38 1.64
C GLY A 14 21.34 17.85 0.66
N LEU A 15 21.43 19.15 0.37
CA LEU A 15 22.31 19.74 -0.63
C LEU A 15 23.20 20.84 -0.03
N ILE A 16 24.43 20.95 -0.52
CA ILE A 16 25.43 21.95 -0.13
C ILE A 16 25.85 22.72 -1.39
N PRO A 17 25.87 24.06 -1.40
CA PRO A 17 26.30 24.81 -2.57
C PRO A 17 27.77 24.54 -2.92
N PHE A 18 28.08 24.39 -4.21
CA PHE A 18 29.45 24.22 -4.66
C PHE A 18 30.21 25.54 -4.56
N LYS A 19 31.36 25.53 -3.87
CA LYS A 19 32.08 26.75 -3.47
C LYS A 19 32.43 27.72 -4.63
N ASN A 20 32.49 27.21 -5.86
CA ASN A 20 32.93 27.97 -7.04
C ASN A 20 31.88 28.10 -8.14
N ARG A 21 30.64 27.64 -7.90
CA ARG A 21 29.53 27.73 -8.87
C ARG A 21 28.22 27.91 -8.15
N SER A 22 27.55 29.04 -8.40
CA SER A 22 26.26 29.37 -7.79
C SER A 22 25.10 28.50 -8.30
N ASP A 23 25.31 27.82 -9.43
CA ASP A 23 24.36 26.96 -10.12
C ASP A 23 24.63 25.46 -9.88
N ALA A 24 25.51 25.13 -8.94
CA ALA A 24 25.87 23.75 -8.65
C ALA A 24 25.73 23.44 -7.16
N TRP A 25 25.24 22.24 -6.87
CA TRP A 25 25.07 21.71 -5.52
C TRP A 25 25.70 20.33 -5.43
N LEU A 26 26.22 20.02 -4.23
CA LEU A 26 26.72 18.71 -3.85
C LEU A 26 25.76 18.07 -2.88
N ASP A 27 25.66 16.75 -2.94
CA ASP A 27 24.93 15.99 -1.93
C ASP A 27 25.65 16.07 -0.60
N CYS A 28 24.91 16.44 0.44
CA CYS A 28 25.41 16.35 1.81
C CYS A 28 25.49 14.90 2.23
N SER A 29 26.43 14.55 3.09
CA SER A 29 26.50 13.22 3.72
C SER A 29 25.23 12.85 4.51
N CYS A 30 24.42 13.85 4.88
CA CYS A 30 23.10 13.71 5.51
C CYS A 30 22.04 13.14 4.55
N LYS A 31 22.25 13.22 3.24
CA LYS A 31 21.26 12.89 2.21
C LYS A 31 21.09 11.37 2.17
N GLN A 32 19.88 10.91 2.49
CA GLN A 32 19.50 9.52 2.24
C GLN A 32 19.46 9.29 0.73
N PRO A 33 19.91 8.13 0.23
CA PRO A 33 19.75 7.78 -1.17
C PRO A 33 18.27 7.90 -1.55
N GLU A 34 17.99 8.39 -2.75
CA GLU A 34 16.61 8.52 -3.20
C GLU A 34 15.90 7.17 -3.09
N PRO A 35 14.66 7.12 -2.57
CA PRO A 35 13.90 5.88 -2.54
C PRO A 35 13.76 5.35 -3.97
N GLU A 36 13.81 4.02 -4.13
CA GLU A 36 13.82 3.23 -5.39
C GLU A 36 12.73 3.57 -6.44
N ARG A 37 11.86 4.55 -6.18
CA ARG A 37 10.83 5.03 -7.10
C ARG A 37 11.38 5.75 -8.33
N TYR A 38 12.64 6.14 -8.33
CA TYR A 38 13.32 6.75 -9.47
C TYR A 38 14.62 6.00 -9.76
N HIS A 39 14.50 4.78 -10.29
CA HIS A 39 15.65 4.06 -10.83
C HIS A 39 16.06 4.67 -12.18
N GLN A 40 17.29 4.37 -12.61
CA GLN A 40 17.79 4.81 -13.90
C GLN A 40 16.99 4.11 -15.01
N ILE A 41 16.41 4.90 -15.93
CA ILE A 41 15.52 4.40 -16.98
C ILE A 41 16.26 3.35 -17.83
N ASP A 42 15.72 2.14 -17.86
CA ASP A 42 16.18 1.01 -18.68
C ASP A 42 15.29 0.88 -19.93
N ALA A 43 15.77 0.17 -20.95
CA ALA A 43 15.02 -0.13 -22.17
C ALA A 43 13.68 -0.85 -21.87
N SER A 44 13.61 -1.60 -20.76
CA SER A 44 12.39 -2.24 -20.27
C SER A 44 11.33 -1.26 -19.75
N ASP A 45 11.69 -0.01 -19.45
CA ASP A 45 10.77 1.02 -18.97
C ASP A 45 10.02 1.71 -20.13
N PHE A 46 10.43 1.46 -21.38
CA PHE A 46 9.73 1.94 -22.57
C PHE A 46 8.64 0.94 -22.97
N ASP A 47 7.39 1.26 -22.62
CA ASP A 47 6.17 0.61 -23.13
C ASP A 47 5.94 0.99 -24.60
N TYR A 48 6.83 0.53 -25.48
CA TYR A 48 6.62 0.57 -26.92
C TYR A 48 5.68 -0.60 -27.30
N PRO A 49 4.82 -0.48 -28.35
CA PRO A 49 3.79 -1.45 -28.79
C PRO A 49 4.21 -2.91 -29.07
N CYS A 50 5.41 -3.31 -28.66
CA CYS A 50 5.94 -4.66 -28.66
C CYS A 50 6.24 -5.18 -27.24
N SER A 51 5.81 -4.51 -26.17
CA SER A 51 5.96 -5.04 -24.80
C SER A 51 5.14 -6.31 -24.62
N ASP A 52 5.65 -7.25 -23.81
CA ASP A 52 4.97 -8.53 -23.59
C ASP A 52 3.57 -8.36 -22.98
N THR A 53 3.34 -7.27 -22.25
CA THR A 53 2.03 -6.88 -21.69
C THR A 53 1.04 -6.48 -22.80
N PHE A 54 1.45 -5.65 -23.76
CA PHE A 54 0.62 -5.31 -24.92
C PHE A 54 0.33 -6.55 -25.78
N ARG A 55 1.34 -7.38 -26.00
CA ARG A 55 1.23 -8.61 -26.80
C ARG A 55 0.34 -9.66 -26.14
N ALA A 56 0.40 -9.80 -24.82
CA ALA A 56 -0.51 -10.62 -24.03
C ALA A 56 -1.96 -10.11 -24.13
N HIS A 57 -2.18 -8.80 -24.05
CA HIS A 57 -3.49 -8.19 -24.22
C HIS A 57 -4.05 -8.45 -25.64
N THR A 58 -3.23 -8.26 -26.68
CA THR A 58 -3.64 -8.58 -28.05
C THR A 58 -4.00 -10.06 -28.20
N TYR A 59 -3.18 -10.98 -27.71
CA TYR A 59 -3.48 -12.42 -27.76
C TYR A 59 -4.81 -12.77 -27.08
N GLN A 60 -5.06 -12.23 -25.88
CA GLN A 60 -6.29 -12.46 -25.12
C GLN A 60 -7.55 -11.95 -25.83
N HIS A 61 -7.43 -10.85 -26.59
CA HIS A 61 -8.58 -10.18 -27.20
C HIS A 61 -8.78 -10.47 -28.69
N THR A 62 -7.75 -10.97 -29.41
CA THR A 62 -7.84 -11.26 -30.85
C THR A 62 -7.67 -12.74 -31.19
N ASN A 63 -7.26 -13.59 -30.24
CA ASN A 63 -6.91 -15.01 -30.45
C ASN A 63 -5.84 -15.24 -31.54
N GLN A 64 -5.08 -14.22 -31.92
CA GLN A 64 -3.99 -14.38 -32.88
C GLN A 64 -2.68 -14.66 -32.14
N PRO A 65 -2.04 -15.82 -32.36
CA PRO A 65 -0.76 -16.13 -31.74
C PRO A 65 0.32 -15.19 -32.28
N ASP A 66 0.91 -14.39 -31.40
CA ASP A 66 2.06 -13.56 -31.72
C ASP A 66 3.34 -14.43 -31.71
N PRO A 67 4.09 -14.54 -32.83
CA PRO A 67 5.26 -15.42 -32.96
C PRO A 67 6.37 -15.21 -31.92
N GLY A 68 6.48 -14.03 -31.31
CA GLY A 68 7.50 -13.80 -30.29
C GLY A 68 6.93 -13.75 -28.87
N TYR A 69 5.62 -13.96 -28.67
CA TYR A 69 5.04 -14.03 -27.34
C TYR A 69 5.29 -15.43 -26.79
N ILE A 70 6.26 -15.53 -25.90
CA ILE A 70 6.50 -16.76 -25.15
C ILE A 70 5.54 -16.71 -23.97
N ALA A 71 4.46 -17.49 -24.04
CA ALA A 71 3.55 -17.61 -22.90
C ALA A 71 4.38 -17.98 -21.65
N PRO A 72 4.21 -17.25 -20.53
CA PRO A 72 4.94 -17.58 -19.32
C PRO A 72 4.66 -19.04 -18.98
N GLN A 73 5.72 -19.82 -18.73
CA GLN A 73 5.53 -21.19 -18.28
C GLN A 73 4.64 -21.17 -17.04
N PRO A 74 3.67 -22.09 -16.93
CA PRO A 74 2.81 -22.14 -15.78
C PRO A 74 3.70 -22.25 -14.54
N ILE A 75 3.75 -21.16 -13.78
CA ILE A 75 4.46 -21.11 -12.51
C ILE A 75 3.82 -22.23 -11.69
N ALA A 76 4.62 -23.21 -11.28
CA ALA A 76 4.15 -24.29 -10.43
C ALA A 76 3.39 -23.65 -9.26
N PRO A 77 2.15 -24.08 -8.98
CA PRO A 77 1.34 -23.42 -7.97
C PRO A 77 2.15 -23.34 -6.68
N PRO A 78 2.22 -22.17 -6.02
CA PRO A 78 2.92 -22.06 -4.75
C PRO A 78 2.33 -23.12 -3.80
N PRO A 79 3.15 -23.71 -2.92
CA PRO A 79 2.65 -24.68 -1.96
C PRO A 79 1.47 -24.04 -1.23
N GLN A 80 0.30 -24.68 -1.32
CA GLN A 80 -0.89 -24.19 -0.63
C GLN A 80 -0.61 -24.29 0.87
N VAL A 81 -0.24 -23.17 1.48
CA VAL A 81 -0.23 -23.05 2.94
C VAL A 81 -1.70 -23.01 3.34
N ILE A 82 -2.24 -24.19 3.68
CA ILE A 82 -3.54 -24.28 4.34
C ILE A 82 -3.34 -23.62 5.70
N GLU A 83 -3.69 -22.34 5.82
CA GLU A 83 -3.88 -21.70 7.12
C GLU A 83 -5.04 -22.44 7.80
N HIS A 84 -4.71 -23.43 8.64
CA HIS A 84 -5.65 -23.98 9.59
C HIS A 84 -5.98 -22.86 10.60
N ARG A 85 -7.00 -22.05 10.28
CA ARG A 85 -7.66 -21.20 11.26
C ARG A 85 -8.35 -22.11 12.27
N HIS A 86 -7.60 -22.55 13.28
CA HIS A 86 -8.14 -23.13 14.50
C HIS A 86 -8.86 -22.02 15.27
N SER A 87 -10.08 -21.69 14.84
CA SER A 87 -11.11 -21.36 15.80
C SER A 87 -11.97 -22.61 15.95
N ASP A 88 -11.89 -23.29 17.08
CA ASP A 88 -12.78 -24.42 17.42
C ASP A 88 -14.24 -23.98 17.64
N MET A 89 -14.56 -22.73 17.30
CA MET A 89 -15.87 -22.14 17.46
C MET A 89 -16.79 -22.62 16.36
N SER A 90 -17.90 -23.25 16.76
CA SER A 90 -18.89 -23.71 15.79
C SER A 90 -19.53 -22.49 15.08
N LYS A 91 -20.03 -22.72 13.86
CA LYS A 91 -20.79 -21.69 13.13
C LYS A 91 -21.98 -21.17 13.94
N GLN A 92 -22.56 -22.03 14.79
CA GLN A 92 -23.67 -21.68 15.67
C GLN A 92 -23.23 -20.73 16.78
N ASP A 93 -22.08 -21.01 17.41
CA ASP A 93 -21.52 -20.16 18.47
C ASP A 93 -21.12 -18.78 17.93
N TYR A 94 -20.53 -18.74 16.73
CA TYR A 94 -20.21 -17.47 16.07
C TYR A 94 -21.47 -16.65 15.76
N ALA A 95 -22.51 -17.31 15.23
CA ALA A 95 -23.78 -16.65 14.93
C ALA A 95 -24.46 -16.12 16.21
N LEU A 96 -24.40 -16.89 17.30
CA LEU A 96 -24.92 -16.50 18.61
C LEU A 96 -24.18 -15.28 19.17
N LEU A 97 -22.85 -15.28 19.11
CA LEU A 97 -22.03 -14.14 19.55
C LEU A 97 -22.33 -12.87 18.77
N ARG A 98 -22.48 -12.96 17.45
CA ARG A 98 -22.84 -11.80 16.61
C ARG A 98 -24.22 -11.26 16.95
N ASN A 99 -25.18 -12.12 17.28
CA ASN A 99 -26.50 -11.71 17.70
C ASN A 99 -26.47 -11.00 19.07
N LEU A 100 -25.77 -11.59 20.04
CA LEU A 100 -25.59 -10.99 21.37
C LEU A 100 -24.89 -9.63 21.31
N GLU A 101 -23.86 -9.49 20.47
CA GLU A 101 -23.17 -8.22 20.23
C GLU A 101 -24.15 -7.14 19.75
N GLY A 102 -25.05 -7.49 18.83
CA GLY A 102 -26.10 -6.59 18.34
C GLY A 102 -27.09 -6.17 19.43
N GLN A 103 -27.55 -7.11 20.25
CA GLN A 103 -28.48 -6.82 21.35
C GLN A 103 -27.85 -5.91 22.41
N VAL A 104 -26.59 -6.14 22.77
CA VAL A 104 -25.85 -5.29 23.72
C VAL A 104 -25.74 -3.86 23.18
N LYS A 105 -25.34 -3.69 21.92
CA LYS A 105 -25.26 -2.37 21.28
C LYS A 105 -26.62 -1.66 21.28
N TYR A 106 -27.70 -2.38 20.96
CA TYR A 106 -29.05 -1.81 20.99
C TYR A 106 -29.44 -1.32 22.39
N LEU A 107 -29.22 -2.14 23.42
CA LEU A 107 -29.52 -1.79 24.81
C LEU A 107 -28.69 -0.59 25.29
N GLN A 108 -27.41 -0.54 24.93
CA GLN A 108 -26.54 0.61 25.23
C GLN A 108 -27.09 1.90 24.61
N THR A 109 -27.51 1.85 23.34
CA THR A 109 -28.14 3.00 22.67
C THR A 109 -29.43 3.42 23.37
N LYS A 110 -30.29 2.47 23.76
CA LYS A 110 -31.54 2.78 24.48
C LYS A 110 -31.31 3.37 25.86
N LEU A 111 -30.29 2.93 26.59
CA LEU A 111 -29.91 3.54 27.85
C LEU A 111 -29.42 4.98 27.65
N ALA A 112 -28.57 5.21 26.65
CA ALA A 112 -28.10 6.55 26.32
C ALA A 112 -29.23 7.49 25.90
N GLU A 113 -30.19 7.03 25.10
CA GLU A 113 -31.40 7.79 24.74
C GLU A 113 -32.24 8.14 25.97
N ARG A 114 -32.44 7.16 26.88
CA ARG A 114 -33.21 7.38 28.11
C ARG A 114 -32.54 8.39 29.03
N ASP A 115 -31.21 8.30 29.19
CA ASP A 115 -30.49 9.18 30.10
C ASP A 115 -30.40 10.61 29.54
N LYS A 116 -30.35 10.80 28.21
CA LYS A 116 -30.56 12.11 27.58
C LYS A 116 -31.96 12.67 27.83
N ASN A 117 -33.00 11.87 27.60
CA ASN A 117 -34.38 12.30 27.84
C ASN A 117 -34.66 12.64 29.32
N LYS A 118 -33.90 12.08 30.27
CA LYS A 118 -33.96 12.47 31.68
C LYS A 118 -33.27 13.80 31.98
N GLN A 119 -32.20 14.13 31.27
CA GLN A 119 -31.52 15.44 31.40
C GLN A 119 -32.37 16.56 30.82
N ASP A 120 -33.15 16.30 29.76
CA ASP A 120 -34.01 17.31 29.14
C ASP A 120 -35.30 17.62 29.95
N TYR A 121 -35.59 16.84 30.99
CA TYR A 121 -36.79 16.97 31.84
C TYR A 121 -36.55 17.67 33.18
N TYR A 122 -35.30 18.04 33.50
CA TYR A 122 -34.90 18.80 34.69
C TYR A 122 -34.23 20.11 34.30
#